data_AF-X1R473-F1
#
_entry.id   AF-X1R473-F1
#
_cell.length_a   1.000
_cell.length_b   1.000
_cell.length_c   1.000
_cell.angle_alpha   90.00
_cell.angle_beta   90.00
_cell.angle_gamma   90.00
#
_symmetry.space_group_name_H-M   'P 1'
#
loop_
_entity.id
_entity.type
_entity.pdbx_description
1 polymer ?
#
loop_
_entity_poly.entity_id
_entity_poly.type
_entity_poly.pdbx_seq_one_letter_code
_entity_poly.pdbx_strand_id
1 'polypeptide(L)' 'MIIRDPVHKDIFLDEIERKITDTKEMQRLRYIKQLGTAHYVYPGAVHTRFSHSLGT' A
#
# COMPACT_ATOMS: atom_id res chain seq x y z
N MET A 1 -11.63 4.98 -8.67
CA MET A 1 -11.37 5.60 -7.33
C MET A 1 -10.00 6.25 -7.40
N ILE A 2 -9.77 7.37 -6.70
CA ILE A 2 -8.44 8.02 -6.68
C ILE A 2 -7.78 7.77 -5.33
N ILE A 3 -6.53 7.31 -5.35
CA ILE A 3 -5.67 7.17 -4.16
C ILE A 3 -4.45 8.07 -4.34
N ARG A 4 -4.14 8.87 -3.31
CA ARG A 4 -2.93 9.70 -3.28
C ARG A 4 -1.75 8.89 -2.76
N ASP A 5 -0.69 8.85 -3.53
CA ASP A 5 0.56 8.16 -3.26
C ASP A 5 1.76 9.14 -3.38
N PRO A 6 2.72 9.12 -2.44
CA PRO A 6 3.86 10.05 -2.47
C PRO A 6 4.85 9.81 -3.63
N VAL A 7 4.84 8.64 -4.27
CA VAL A 7 5.72 8.29 -5.39
C VAL A 7 5.03 8.55 -6.72
N HIS A 8 3.78 8.09 -6.86
CA HIS A 8 3.01 8.12 -8.11
C HIS A 8 2.00 9.28 -8.22
N LYS A 9 1.85 10.10 -7.17
CA LYS A 9 0.84 11.17 -7.03
C LYS A 9 -0.58 10.61 -6.96
N ASP A 10 -1.31 10.61 -8.08
CA ASP A 10 -2.69 10.13 -8.11
C ASP A 10 -2.71 8.78 -8.84
N ILE A 11 -3.09 7.73 -8.11
CA ILE A 11 -3.33 6.39 -8.64
C ILE A 11 -4.83 6.25 -8.89
N PHE A 12 -5.19 5.94 -10.14
CA PHE A 12 -6.57 5.75 -10.56
C PHE A 12 -6.88 4.26 -10.60
N LEU A 13 -7.80 3.81 -9.74
CA LEU A 13 -8.28 2.43 -9.75
C LEU A 13 -9.56 2.30 -10.56
N ASP A 14 -9.62 1.31 -11.42
CA ASP A 14 -10.84 0.87 -12.09
C ASP A 14 -11.80 0.12 -11.14
N GLU A 15 -12.92 -0.40 -11.66
CA GLU A 15 -13.92 -1.07 -10.84
C GLU A 15 -13.44 -2.42 -10.28
N ILE A 16 -12.66 -3.19 -11.06
CA ILE A 16 -12.16 -4.50 -10.66
C ILE A 16 -11.04 -4.33 -9.64
N GLU A 17 -10.09 -3.44 -9.91
CA GLU A 17 -8.98 -3.10 -9.01
C GLU A 17 -9.51 -2.58 -7.68
N ARG A 18 -10.56 -1.76 -7.70
CA ARG A 18 -11.23 -1.31 -6.48
C ARG A 18 -11.83 -2.48 -5.70
N LYS A 19 -12.58 -3.37 -6.37
CA LYS A 19 -13.19 -4.55 -5.72
C LYS A 19 -12.12 -5.45 -5.09
N ILE A 20 -11.02 -5.68 -5.78
CA ILE A 20 -9.88 -6.46 -5.27
C ILE A 20 -9.22 -5.74 -4.08
N THR A 21 -8.99 -4.44 -4.20
CA THR A 21 -8.39 -3.62 -3.12
C THR A 21 -9.22 -3.69 -1.84
N ASP A 22 -10.55 -3.72 -1.95
CA ASP A 22 -11.47 -3.78 -0.80
C ASP A 22 -11.63 -5.18 -0.17
N THR A 23 -11.00 -6.22 -0.73
CA THR A 23 -10.98 -7.57 -0.13
C THR A 23 -10.19 -7.63 1.18
N LYS A 24 -10.53 -8.60 2.05
CA LYS A 24 -9.84 -8.79 3.33
C LYS A 24 -8.36 -9.16 3.12
N GLU A 25 -8.08 -9.93 2.08
CA GLU A 25 -6.78 -10.43 1.71
C GLU A 25 -5.84 -9.27 1.33
N MET A 26 -6.33 -8.31 0.54
CA MET A 26 -5.59 -7.09 0.20
C MET A 26 -5.47 -6.15 1.39
N GLN A 27 -6.56 -5.89 2.12
CA GLN A 27 -6.55 -4.99 3.28
C GLN A 27 -5.61 -5.47 4.39
N ARG A 28 -5.40 -6.79 4.54
CA ARG A 28 -4.41 -7.38 5.46
C ARG A 28 -3.00 -6.80 5.24
N LEU A 29 -2.63 -6.47 4.00
CA LEU A 29 -1.29 -5.96 3.68
C LEU A 29 -0.99 -4.59 4.33
N ARG A 30 -2.00 -3.87 4.84
CA ARG A 30 -1.81 -2.64 5.61
C ARG A 30 -1.09 -2.87 6.93
N TYR A 31 -1.11 -4.09 7.44
CA TYR A 31 -0.50 -4.44 8.72
C TYR A 31 0.87 -5.12 8.56
N ILE A 32 1.38 -5.23 7.34
CA ILE A 32 2.67 -5.84 7.04
C ILE A 32 3.62 -4.76 6.55
N LYS A 33 4.67 -4.46 7.32
CA LYS A 33 5.73 -3.53 6.92
C LYS A 33 6.48 -4.09 5.71
N GLN A 34 6.75 -3.24 4.73
CA GLN A 34 7.47 -3.65 3.52
C GLN A 34 8.86 -4.21 3.86
N LEU A 35 9.57 -3.52 4.77
CA LEU A 35 10.95 -3.82 5.18
C LEU A 35 11.05 -4.45 6.58
N GLY A 36 9.97 -5.06 7.08
CA GLY A 36 9.97 -5.75 8.38
C GLY A 36 10.43 -4.85 9.54
N THR A 37 11.46 -5.29 10.26
CA THR A 37 12.01 -4.61 11.45
C THR A 37 12.90 -3.40 11.13
N ALA A 38 13.16 -3.10 9.86
CA ALA A 38 14.04 -1.98 9.47
C ALA A 38 13.58 -0.63 10.03
N HIS A 39 12.29 -0.46 10.32
CA HIS A 39 11.74 0.75 10.94
C HIS A 39 12.29 1.05 12.34
N TYR A 40 12.90 0.09 13.03
CA TYR A 40 13.60 0.32 14.30
C TYR A 40 14.94 1.05 14.13
N VAL A 41 15.58 0.93 12.97
CA VAL A 41 16.85 1.59 12.64
C VAL A 41 16.63 2.80 11.74
N TYR A 42 15.66 2.71 10.83
CA TYR A 42 15.28 3.76 9.89
C TYR A 42 13.83 4.20 10.16
N PRO A 43 13.60 5.24 10.98
CA PRO A 43 12.26 5.66 11.38
C PRO A 43 11.30 5.98 10.23
N GLY A 44 11.82 6.30 9.04
CA GLY A 44 11.02 6.53 7.82
C GLY A 44 10.55 5.25 7.10
N ALA A 45 11.06 4.06 7.45
CA ALA A 45 10.73 2.78 6.82
C ALA A 45 9.36 2.22 7.30
N VAL A 46 8.35 3.08 7.39
CA VAL A 46 7.02 2.76 7.94
C VAL A 46 6.02 2.27 6.88
N HIS A 47 6.38 2.37 5.61
CA HIS A 47 5.54 1.96 4.47
C HIS A 47 5.19 0.46 4.55
N THR A 48 4.03 0.14 3.99
CA THR A 48 3.40 -1.19 4.12
C THR A 48 3.40 -1.90 2.77
N ARG A 49 3.21 -3.22 2.80
CA ARG A 49 3.02 -4.02 1.58
C ARG A 49 1.82 -3.51 0.78
N PHE A 50 0.78 -3.02 1.45
CA PHE A 50 -0.41 -2.47 0.77
C PHE A 50 -0.09 -1.27 -0.11
N SER A 51 0.57 -0.24 0.44
CA SER A 51 0.92 0.96 -0.33
C SER A 51 1.86 0.63 -1.48
N HIS A 52 2.78 -0.32 -1.27
CA HIS A 52 3.69 -0.77 -2.32
C HIS A 52 2.97 -1.52 -3.45
N SER A 53 2.03 -2.41 -3.11
CA SER A 53 1.21 -3.13 -4.10
C SER A 53 0.33 -2.22 -4.94
N LEU A 54 -0.13 -1.09 -4.41
CA LEU A 54 -0.90 -0.12 -5.19
C LEU A 54 -0.05 0.62 -6.24
N GLY A 55 1.25 0.78 -6.01
CA GLY A 55 2.18 1.45 -6.93
C GLY A 55 2.86 0.52 -7.93
N THR A 56 2.54 -0.77 -7.94
CA THR A 56 3.10 -1.79 -8.85
C THR A 56 2.10 -2.10 -9.95
#